data_AF-A0A9W5T8W0-F1
#
_entry.id   AF-A0A9W5T8W0-F1
#
_cell.length_a   1.000
_cell.length_b   1.000
_cell.length_c   1.000
_cell.angle_alpha   90.00
_cell.angle_beta   90.00
_cell.angle_gamma   90.00
#
_symmetry.space_group_name_H-M   'P 1'
#
loop_
_entity.id
_entity.type
_entity.pdbx_description
1 polymer ?
#
loop_
_entity_poly.entity_id
_entity_poly.type
_entity_poly.pdbx_seq_one_letter_code
_entity_poly.pdbx_strand_id
1 'polypeptide(L)'
;MQMTKGLMQNGSRPETPKGQKTAKEPSPIDVLTAIMVALCLYMPDQIAIVAFGQLMVSLKVPAHNAEAYMAKLLGTKALANFLAAPIMIMVNIAFPGNRWISSLCLCALLLTRALLLVVFILPHAAVSFYIILIVQSFVRGLFENQLYPLAADHFTWISISYKASKAIVLVFQALLEIVMTQGPMSVVTSHMLIMFLFTSIATIVWFKQFILADGVDVEPIGKIVGPMCAFGKSVSLESGSGTPCTLLRRRLSSTNSMELQKLQSADLTADSGTGSSPANPEPTFFNVLSMSFSPMMMCLFGWPQKKLYTPWILPYAFVDRNKSAKLNIVLLSIAISIPTVIYFIIQFSPKLKERWTSCPFQAHLAWLFLIPGLCCMPLVFTALHYPGGKLYKLFHNNQGNVAMLYLVLIGSATVLDNMGFIGVAACSKINGKHNENAKRVIAITTFLTHLLTSFTYRISTGYMLVWRKYVNGHVNNAPTSDLTPLERLAFWGSMSMKYAADDLAGEVGGNIHDVVYDKPAMASTPLNK
;
A
#
# COMPACT_ATOMS: atom_id res chain seq x y z
N MET A 1 -35.33 54.07 26.61
CA MET A 1 -33.95 54.42 26.23
C MET A 1 -33.85 54.29 24.72
N GLN A 2 -33.70 55.44 24.06
CA GLN A 2 -33.78 55.66 22.62
C GLN A 2 -32.57 55.10 21.86
N MET A 3 -32.80 54.81 20.57
CA MET A 3 -31.89 54.98 19.42
C MET A 3 -30.43 54.52 19.58
N THR A 4 -29.96 53.59 18.75
CA THR A 4 -29.38 54.02 17.47
C THR A 4 -29.34 52.89 16.44
N LYS A 5 -30.15 53.04 15.39
CA LYS A 5 -29.90 52.47 14.06
C LYS A 5 -28.82 53.34 13.42
N GLY A 6 -27.64 52.78 13.15
CA GLY A 6 -26.54 53.52 12.53
C GLY A 6 -25.70 52.65 11.62
N LEU A 7 -25.68 53.04 10.33
CA LEU A 7 -24.64 52.76 9.33
C LEU A 7 -24.55 51.33 8.77
N MET A 8 -25.49 51.01 7.87
CA MET A 8 -25.17 50.20 6.70
C MET A 8 -24.37 51.07 5.71
N GLN A 9 -23.05 50.94 5.75
CA GLN A 9 -22.13 51.59 4.82
C GLN A 9 -21.80 50.60 3.69
N ASN A 10 -21.95 51.08 2.45
CA ASN A 10 -21.67 50.42 1.19
C ASN A 10 -20.39 49.57 1.22
N GLY A 11 -20.56 48.25 1.33
CA GLY A 11 -19.52 47.27 1.03
C GLY A 11 -19.48 47.01 -0.47
N SER A 12 -18.53 47.63 -1.16
CA SER A 12 -18.12 47.27 -2.52
C SER A 12 -17.90 45.75 -2.59
N ARG A 13 -18.76 45.05 -3.35
CA ARG A 13 -18.63 43.62 -3.64
C ARG A 13 -17.22 43.38 -4.20
N PRO A 14 -16.39 42.52 -3.57
CA PRO A 14 -15.13 42.12 -4.19
C PRO A 14 -15.46 41.46 -5.52
N GLU A 15 -15.02 42.07 -6.62
CA GLU A 15 -15.12 41.46 -7.95
C GLU A 15 -14.36 40.15 -7.89
N THR A 16 -15.10 39.05 -8.01
CA THR A 16 -14.53 37.71 -8.05
C THR A 16 -13.65 37.62 -9.31
N PRO A 17 -12.38 37.19 -9.20
CA PRO A 17 -11.46 37.16 -10.32
C PRO A 17 -12.03 36.30 -11.45
N LYS A 18 -12.42 36.95 -12.55
CA LYS A 18 -12.90 36.33 -13.78
C LYS A 18 -11.76 35.49 -14.36
N GLY A 19 -11.76 34.18 -14.11
CA GLY A 19 -10.75 33.26 -14.65
C GLY A 19 -10.55 31.97 -13.88
N GLN A 20 -11.08 31.85 -12.65
CA GLN A 20 -11.00 30.60 -11.92
C GLN A 20 -12.02 29.60 -12.47
N LYS A 21 -11.59 28.77 -13.45
CA LYS A 21 -12.36 27.59 -13.90
C LYS A 21 -12.76 26.79 -12.65
N THR A 22 -14.05 26.79 -12.34
CA THR A 22 -14.60 25.96 -11.28
C THR A 22 -14.25 24.51 -11.62
N ALA A 23 -13.66 23.79 -10.67
CA ALA A 23 -13.35 22.38 -10.87
C ALA A 23 -14.64 21.66 -11.21
N LYS A 24 -14.72 21.07 -12.41
CA LYS A 24 -15.89 20.31 -12.85
C LYS A 24 -16.13 19.20 -11.85
N GLU A 25 -17.30 19.18 -11.22
CA GLU A 25 -17.66 18.07 -10.33
C GLU A 25 -17.52 16.75 -11.09
N PRO A 26 -16.96 15.71 -10.45
CA PRO A 26 -16.72 14.46 -11.13
C PRO A 26 -18.04 13.82 -11.52
N SER A 27 -18.07 13.23 -12.73
CA SER A 27 -19.30 12.61 -13.18
C SER A 27 -19.61 11.39 -12.30
N PRO A 28 -20.89 11.06 -12.05
CA PRO A 28 -21.26 9.85 -11.32
C PRO A 28 -20.66 8.57 -11.92
N ILE A 29 -20.41 8.57 -13.23
CA ILE A 29 -19.81 7.45 -13.97
C ILE A 29 -18.33 7.29 -13.61
N ASP A 30 -17.58 8.38 -13.44
CA ASP A 30 -16.16 8.32 -13.02
C ASP A 30 -16.05 7.72 -11.61
N VAL A 31 -16.93 8.16 -10.71
CA VAL A 31 -16.99 7.64 -9.33
C VAL A 31 -17.34 6.15 -9.33
N LEU A 32 -18.36 5.74 -10.09
CA LEU A 32 -18.75 4.33 -10.22
C LEU A 32 -17.61 3.48 -10.80
N THR A 33 -16.91 3.99 -11.83
CA THR A 33 -15.77 3.31 -12.44
C THR A 33 -14.64 3.11 -11.42
N ALA A 34 -14.28 4.17 -10.67
CA ALA A 34 -13.27 4.10 -9.63
C ALA A 34 -13.65 3.08 -8.53
N ILE A 35 -14.92 3.05 -8.12
CA ILE A 35 -15.42 2.08 -7.13
C ILE A 35 -15.29 0.65 -7.65
N MET A 36 -15.80 0.38 -8.87
CA MET A 36 -15.79 -0.97 -9.46
C MET A 36 -14.38 -1.49 -9.68
N VAL A 37 -13.49 -0.63 -10.17
CA VAL A 37 -12.07 -0.97 -10.37
C VAL A 37 -11.39 -1.24 -9.02
N ALA A 38 -11.59 -0.39 -8.02
CA ALA A 38 -11.03 -0.61 -6.69
C ALA A 38 -11.52 -1.94 -6.08
N LEU A 39 -12.81 -2.23 -6.16
CA LEU A 39 -13.36 -3.52 -5.72
C LEU A 39 -12.67 -4.70 -6.43
N CYS A 40 -12.52 -4.62 -7.75
CA CYS A 40 -11.85 -5.63 -8.58
C CYS A 40 -10.39 -5.86 -8.17
N LEU A 41 -9.62 -4.81 -7.85
CA LEU A 41 -8.20 -4.93 -7.50
C LEU A 41 -7.97 -5.65 -6.17
N TYR A 42 -8.88 -5.47 -5.20
CA TYR A 42 -8.65 -5.90 -3.82
C TYR A 42 -9.44 -7.13 -3.37
N MET A 43 -10.56 -7.44 -4.03
CA MET A 43 -11.34 -8.66 -3.79
C MET A 43 -10.52 -9.96 -3.72
N PRO A 44 -9.51 -10.21 -4.58
CA PRO A 44 -8.77 -11.47 -4.56
C PRO A 44 -7.96 -11.69 -3.29
N ASP A 45 -7.36 -10.62 -2.78
CA ASP A 45 -6.60 -10.68 -1.54
C ASP A 45 -7.54 -10.90 -0.36
N GLN A 46 -8.75 -10.32 -0.40
CA GLN A 46 -9.76 -10.58 0.64
C GLN A 46 -10.26 -12.03 0.57
N ILE A 47 -10.54 -12.55 -0.62
CA ILE A 47 -10.94 -13.97 -0.81
C ILE A 47 -9.86 -14.90 -0.29
N ALA A 48 -8.59 -14.66 -0.66
CA ALA A 48 -7.48 -15.50 -0.21
C ALA A 48 -7.37 -15.56 1.32
N ILE A 49 -7.66 -14.45 2.01
CA ILE A 49 -7.61 -14.36 3.49
C ILE A 49 -8.86 -14.98 4.13
N VAL A 50 -10.06 -14.67 3.62
CA VAL A 50 -11.35 -15.10 4.19
C VAL A 50 -11.59 -16.58 3.95
N ALA A 51 -11.45 -17.02 2.70
CA ALA A 51 -11.66 -18.40 2.30
C ALA A 51 -10.41 -19.27 2.53
N PHE A 52 -9.37 -18.77 3.21
CA PHE A 52 -8.10 -19.45 3.37
C PHE A 52 -8.23 -20.90 3.87
N GLY A 53 -9.05 -21.11 4.91
CA GLY A 53 -9.25 -22.43 5.49
C GLY A 53 -9.79 -23.43 4.46
N GLN A 54 -10.82 -23.04 3.71
CA GLN A 54 -11.43 -23.86 2.65
C GLN A 54 -10.49 -24.00 1.43
N LEU A 55 -9.75 -22.95 1.11
CA LEU A 55 -8.77 -22.92 0.02
C LEU A 55 -7.67 -23.95 0.26
N MET A 56 -7.09 -24.00 1.47
CA MET A 56 -6.05 -24.98 1.80
C MET A 56 -6.56 -26.43 1.72
N VAL A 57 -7.81 -26.69 2.13
CA VAL A 57 -8.41 -28.03 1.97
C VAL A 57 -8.60 -28.36 0.49
N SER A 58 -9.11 -27.41 -0.30
CA SER A 58 -9.37 -27.57 -1.73
C SER A 58 -8.09 -27.79 -2.54
N LEU A 59 -7.00 -27.12 -2.16
CA LEU A 59 -5.69 -27.26 -2.76
C LEU A 59 -4.89 -28.46 -2.23
N LYS A 60 -5.43 -29.24 -1.29
CA LYS A 60 -4.78 -30.40 -0.64
C LYS A 60 -3.42 -30.05 -0.02
N VAL A 61 -3.27 -28.83 0.51
CA VAL A 61 -2.05 -28.44 1.24
C VAL A 61 -2.07 -29.09 2.63
N PRO A 62 -1.00 -29.78 3.06
CA PRO A 62 -0.94 -30.42 4.37
C PRO A 62 -1.21 -29.43 5.50
N ALA A 63 -1.95 -29.87 6.53
CA ALA A 63 -2.46 -28.97 7.56
C ALA A 63 -1.35 -28.26 8.37
N HIS A 64 -0.22 -28.93 8.63
CA HIS A 64 0.94 -28.36 9.32
C HIS A 64 1.72 -27.34 8.48
N ASN A 65 1.59 -27.42 7.14
CA ASN A 65 2.25 -26.52 6.19
C ASN A 65 1.36 -25.37 5.73
N ALA A 66 0.06 -25.39 6.03
CA ALA A 66 -0.90 -24.36 5.60
C ALA A 66 -0.41 -22.94 5.94
N GLU A 67 0.03 -22.69 7.17
CA GLU A 67 0.51 -21.36 7.59
C GLU A 67 1.77 -20.92 6.83
N ALA A 68 2.72 -21.85 6.60
CA ALA A 68 3.93 -21.57 5.84
C ALA A 68 3.60 -21.25 4.37
N TYR A 69 2.67 -22.00 3.78
CA TYR A 69 2.15 -21.74 2.44
C TYR A 69 1.52 -20.34 2.37
N MET A 70 0.71 -19.96 3.36
CA MET A 70 0.09 -18.63 3.42
C MET A 70 1.10 -17.50 3.58
N ALA A 71 2.09 -17.68 4.45
CA ALA A 71 3.13 -16.69 4.69
C ALA A 71 3.92 -16.43 3.42
N LYS A 72 4.37 -17.50 2.74
CA LYS A 72 5.01 -17.42 1.42
C LYS A 72 4.13 -16.74 0.39
N LEU A 73 2.86 -17.15 0.28
CA LEU A 73 1.93 -16.62 -0.73
C LEU A 73 1.75 -15.12 -0.56
N LEU A 74 1.44 -14.66 0.65
CA LEU A 74 1.22 -13.25 0.92
C LEU A 74 2.51 -12.42 0.83
N GLY A 75 3.64 -12.96 1.29
CA GLY A 75 4.94 -12.31 1.19
C GLY A 75 5.41 -12.16 -0.25
N THR A 76 5.31 -13.21 -1.07
CA THR A 76 5.70 -13.18 -2.48
C THR A 76 4.74 -12.32 -3.30
N LYS A 77 3.43 -12.34 -3.03
CA LYS A 77 2.46 -11.42 -3.62
C LYS A 77 2.77 -9.95 -3.30
N ALA A 78 3.07 -9.63 -2.04
CA ALA A 78 3.41 -8.27 -1.64
C ALA A 78 4.68 -7.78 -2.35
N LEU A 79 5.69 -8.64 -2.45
CA LEU A 79 6.92 -8.34 -3.19
C LEU A 79 6.66 -8.15 -4.69
N ALA A 80 5.89 -9.03 -5.32
CA ALA A 80 5.54 -8.93 -6.73
C ALA A 80 4.77 -7.62 -7.04
N ASN A 81 3.81 -7.25 -6.18
CA ASN A 81 3.09 -5.98 -6.29
C ASN A 81 4.04 -4.78 -6.15
N PHE A 82 5.00 -4.87 -5.22
CA PHE A 82 6.01 -3.83 -5.03
C PHE A 82 6.95 -3.71 -6.25
N LEU A 83 7.47 -4.82 -6.78
CA LEU A 83 8.39 -4.84 -7.94
C LEU A 83 7.74 -4.31 -9.22
N ALA A 84 6.43 -4.47 -9.36
CA ALA A 84 5.69 -3.90 -10.48
C ALA A 84 5.68 -2.37 -10.47
N ALA A 85 5.75 -1.72 -9.30
CA ALA A 85 5.72 -0.26 -9.19
C ALA A 85 6.87 0.47 -9.90
N PRO A 86 8.16 0.16 -9.64
CA PRO A 86 9.25 0.80 -10.37
C PRO A 86 9.23 0.47 -11.86
N ILE A 87 8.80 -0.74 -12.25
CA ILE A 87 8.65 -1.10 -13.67
C ILE A 87 7.61 -0.19 -14.34
N MET A 88 6.46 0.00 -13.71
CA MET A 88 5.43 0.89 -14.26
C MET A 88 5.88 2.35 -14.31
N ILE A 89 6.68 2.80 -13.33
CA ILE A 89 7.30 4.14 -13.38
C ILE A 89 8.20 4.27 -14.61
N MET A 90 9.04 3.26 -14.90
CA MET A 90 9.89 3.28 -16.10
C MET A 90 9.05 3.28 -17.39
N VAL A 91 7.97 2.49 -17.44
CA VAL A 91 7.06 2.48 -18.59
C VAL A 91 6.37 3.84 -18.76
N ASN A 92 5.99 4.52 -17.68
CA ASN A 92 5.42 5.87 -17.73
C ASN A 92 6.40 6.94 -18.21
N ILE A 93 7.68 6.78 -17.90
CA ILE A 93 8.73 7.66 -18.42
C ILE A 93 8.88 7.46 -19.94
N ALA A 94 8.81 6.21 -20.41
CA ALA A 94 8.93 5.89 -21.83
C ALA A 94 7.66 6.25 -22.64
N PHE A 95 6.48 6.06 -22.07
CA PHE A 95 5.18 6.23 -22.73
C PHE A 95 4.22 7.06 -21.86
N PRO A 96 4.50 8.36 -21.68
CA PRO A 96 3.71 9.21 -20.80
C PRO A 96 2.25 9.30 -21.26
N GLY A 97 1.32 9.06 -20.34
CA GLY A 97 -0.11 9.22 -20.59
C GLY A 97 -0.75 8.14 -21.47
N ASN A 98 -0.07 7.03 -21.74
CA ASN A 98 -0.62 5.97 -22.59
C ASN A 98 -1.69 5.14 -21.86
N ARG A 99 -2.96 5.48 -22.12
CA ARG A 99 -4.17 4.84 -21.56
C ARG A 99 -4.36 3.39 -22.03
N TRP A 100 -3.70 2.96 -23.11
CA TRP A 100 -3.78 1.57 -23.56
C TRP A 100 -3.05 0.63 -22.59
N ILE A 101 -2.02 1.12 -21.91
CA ILE A 101 -1.24 0.30 -20.98
C ILE A 101 -2.08 -0.10 -19.78
N SER A 102 -2.83 0.83 -19.18
CA SER A 102 -3.75 0.52 -18.08
C SER A 102 -4.86 -0.44 -18.51
N SER A 103 -5.40 -0.25 -19.72
CA SER A 103 -6.42 -1.13 -20.29
C SER A 103 -5.88 -2.55 -20.54
N LEU A 104 -4.65 -2.67 -21.05
CA LEU A 104 -3.97 -3.95 -21.23
C LEU A 104 -3.72 -4.65 -19.88
N CYS A 105 -3.27 -3.92 -18.85
CA CYS A 105 -3.12 -4.48 -17.50
C CYS A 105 -4.45 -4.97 -16.93
N LEU A 106 -5.57 -4.29 -17.19
CA LEU A 106 -6.89 -4.73 -16.74
C LEU A 106 -7.35 -5.99 -17.48
N CYS A 107 -7.09 -6.11 -18.80
CA CYS A 107 -7.31 -7.35 -19.55
C CYS A 107 -6.44 -8.50 -19.03
N ALA A 108 -5.17 -8.23 -18.71
CA ALA A 108 -4.28 -9.22 -18.09
C ALA A 108 -4.79 -9.65 -16.72
N LEU A 109 -5.35 -8.74 -15.91
CA LEU A 109 -6.04 -9.11 -14.67
C LEU A 109 -7.22 -10.04 -14.95
N LEU A 110 -8.09 -9.72 -15.91
CA LEU A 110 -9.21 -10.59 -16.29
C LEU A 110 -8.73 -11.98 -16.73
N LEU A 111 -7.65 -12.07 -17.51
CA LEU A 111 -7.06 -13.34 -17.91
C LEU A 111 -6.57 -14.14 -16.70
N THR A 112 -5.84 -13.53 -15.76
CA THR A 112 -5.40 -14.24 -14.55
C THR A 112 -6.58 -14.77 -13.72
N ARG A 113 -7.72 -14.08 -13.72
CA ARG A 113 -8.96 -14.54 -13.07
C ARG A 113 -9.55 -15.77 -13.74
N ALA A 114 -9.56 -15.79 -15.07
CA ALA A 114 -9.99 -16.95 -15.84
C ALA A 114 -9.08 -18.16 -15.56
N LEU A 115 -7.77 -17.96 -15.46
CA LEU A 115 -6.82 -19.02 -15.10
C LEU A 115 -7.07 -19.57 -13.69
N LEU A 116 -7.43 -18.73 -12.73
CA LEU A 116 -7.80 -19.17 -11.37
C LEU A 116 -9.07 -20.03 -11.33
N LEU A 117 -9.98 -19.91 -12.30
CA LEU A 117 -11.14 -20.79 -12.40
C LEU A 117 -10.75 -22.21 -12.83
N VAL A 118 -9.81 -22.31 -13.76
CA VAL A 118 -9.36 -23.58 -14.35
C VAL A 118 -8.33 -24.29 -13.47
N VAL A 119 -7.68 -23.58 -12.54
CA VAL A 119 -6.56 -24.08 -11.75
C VAL A 119 -6.85 -25.37 -10.95
N PHE A 120 -8.10 -25.55 -10.52
CA PHE A 120 -8.51 -26.72 -9.74
C PHE A 120 -8.59 -28.01 -10.57
N ILE A 121 -8.52 -27.91 -11.90
CA ILE A 121 -8.49 -29.04 -12.83
C ILE A 121 -7.03 -29.52 -13.04
N LEU A 122 -6.04 -28.70 -12.67
CA LEU A 122 -4.62 -29.01 -12.89
C LEU A 122 -4.08 -30.03 -11.86
N PRO A 123 -3.13 -30.91 -12.25
CA PRO A 123 -2.58 -31.94 -11.37
C PRO A 123 -1.84 -31.37 -10.15
N HIS A 124 -1.28 -30.15 -10.28
CA HIS A 124 -0.53 -29.45 -9.26
C HIS A 124 -1.23 -28.16 -8.82
N ALA A 125 -2.55 -28.25 -8.58
CA ALA A 125 -3.42 -27.10 -8.30
C ALA A 125 -2.87 -26.11 -7.26
N ALA A 126 -2.28 -26.58 -6.15
CA ALA A 126 -1.70 -25.71 -5.13
C ALA A 126 -0.58 -24.80 -5.68
N VAL A 127 0.40 -25.40 -6.37
CA VAL A 127 1.54 -24.65 -6.93
C VAL A 127 1.06 -23.74 -8.06
N SER A 128 0.18 -24.22 -8.93
CA SER A 128 -0.38 -23.39 -10.00
C SER A 128 -1.18 -22.20 -9.44
N PHE A 129 -2.00 -22.41 -8.41
CA PHE A 129 -2.76 -21.36 -7.74
C PHE A 129 -1.84 -20.31 -7.12
N TYR A 130 -0.76 -20.76 -6.47
CA TYR A 130 0.28 -19.91 -5.90
C TYR A 130 0.90 -18.99 -6.96
N ILE A 131 1.39 -19.57 -8.06
CA ILE A 131 2.04 -18.83 -9.15
C ILE A 131 1.07 -17.85 -9.81
N ILE A 132 -0.15 -18.27 -10.12
CA ILE A 132 -1.14 -17.40 -10.77
C ILE A 132 -1.48 -16.20 -9.87
N LEU A 133 -1.62 -16.39 -8.56
CA LEU A 133 -1.86 -15.28 -7.64
C LEU A 133 -0.68 -14.30 -7.52
N ILE A 134 0.56 -14.77 -7.68
CA ILE A 134 1.76 -13.92 -7.72
C ILE A 134 1.76 -13.09 -9.00
N VAL A 135 1.57 -13.73 -10.16
CA VAL A 135 1.48 -13.05 -11.46
C VAL A 135 0.38 -12.01 -11.43
N GLN A 136 -0.79 -12.36 -10.91
CA GLN A 136 -1.88 -11.42 -10.73
C GLN A 136 -1.51 -10.24 -9.82
N SER A 137 -0.81 -10.47 -8.69
CA SER A 137 -0.36 -9.38 -7.82
C SER A 137 0.67 -8.48 -8.51
N PHE A 138 1.52 -9.03 -9.37
CA PHE A 138 2.41 -8.25 -10.22
C PHE A 138 1.62 -7.36 -11.21
N VAL A 139 0.69 -7.95 -11.98
CA VAL A 139 -0.16 -7.21 -12.94
C VAL A 139 -0.99 -6.15 -12.21
N ARG A 140 -1.50 -6.46 -11.02
CA ARG A 140 -2.19 -5.48 -10.17
C ARG A 140 -1.28 -4.31 -9.82
N GLY A 141 -0.06 -4.56 -9.40
CA GLY A 141 0.90 -3.50 -9.09
C GLY A 141 1.23 -2.62 -10.30
N LEU A 142 1.28 -3.18 -11.52
CA LEU A 142 1.41 -2.39 -12.74
C LEU A 142 0.20 -1.46 -12.92
N PHE A 143 -1.01 -1.99 -12.74
CA PHE A 143 -2.25 -1.23 -12.89
C PHE A 143 -2.44 -0.16 -11.79
N GLU A 144 -2.18 -0.47 -10.52
CA GLU A 144 -2.35 0.45 -9.38
C GLU A 144 -1.57 1.76 -9.55
N ASN A 145 -0.35 1.69 -10.10
CA ASN A 145 0.47 2.87 -10.34
C ASN A 145 -0.08 3.78 -11.45
N GLN A 146 -0.91 3.25 -12.35
CA GLN A 146 -1.69 4.06 -13.28
C GLN A 146 -2.94 4.63 -12.62
N LEU A 147 -3.59 3.84 -11.76
CA LEU A 147 -4.86 4.23 -11.14
C LEU A 147 -4.68 5.39 -10.15
N TYR A 148 -3.66 5.37 -9.29
CA TYR A 148 -3.54 6.36 -8.21
C TYR A 148 -3.41 7.81 -8.68
N PRO A 149 -2.62 8.15 -9.73
CA PRO A 149 -2.60 9.50 -10.27
C PRO A 149 -3.93 9.95 -10.84
N LEU A 150 -4.62 9.07 -11.59
CA LEU A 150 -5.93 9.37 -12.18
C LEU A 150 -7.02 9.52 -11.13
N ALA A 151 -6.88 8.80 -10.03
CA ALA A 151 -7.89 8.75 -8.99
C ALA A 151 -7.48 9.46 -7.70
N ALA A 152 -6.48 10.35 -7.76
CA ALA A 152 -6.10 11.20 -6.64
C ALA A 152 -7.30 12.01 -6.13
N ASP A 153 -8.13 12.50 -7.07
CA ASP A 153 -9.37 13.23 -6.77
C ASP A 153 -10.50 12.33 -6.25
N HIS A 154 -10.36 11.01 -6.44
CA HIS A 154 -11.31 9.98 -5.99
C HIS A 154 -10.74 9.09 -4.88
N PHE A 155 -9.64 9.49 -4.24
CA PHE A 155 -8.93 8.65 -3.28
C PHE A 155 -9.84 8.21 -2.12
N THR A 156 -10.74 9.08 -1.67
CA THR A 156 -11.75 8.74 -0.66
C THR A 156 -12.63 7.58 -1.11
N TRP A 157 -13.13 7.62 -2.35
CA TRP A 157 -13.97 6.56 -2.92
C TRP A 157 -13.19 5.27 -3.11
N ILE A 158 -11.93 5.33 -3.55
CA ILE A 158 -11.06 4.14 -3.65
C ILE A 158 -10.84 3.52 -2.27
N SER A 159 -10.52 4.34 -1.26
CA SER A 159 -10.27 3.87 0.10
C SER A 159 -11.51 3.22 0.71
N ILE A 160 -12.68 3.82 0.51
CA ILE A 160 -13.97 3.24 0.92
C ILE A 160 -14.23 1.93 0.18
N SER A 161 -13.99 1.88 -1.13
CA SER A 161 -14.18 0.68 -1.94
C SER A 161 -13.26 -0.45 -1.52
N TYR A 162 -12.00 -0.16 -1.20
CA TYR A 162 -11.09 -1.14 -0.61
C TYR A 162 -11.66 -1.76 0.66
N LYS A 163 -12.22 -0.94 1.56
CA LYS A 163 -12.83 -1.41 2.81
C LYS A 163 -14.16 -2.14 2.55
N ALA A 164 -14.98 -1.65 1.62
CA ALA A 164 -16.21 -2.29 1.22
C ALA A 164 -15.95 -3.67 0.59
N SER A 165 -14.85 -3.85 -0.16
CA SER A 165 -14.49 -5.15 -0.73
C SER A 165 -14.36 -6.24 0.32
N LYS A 166 -13.84 -5.90 1.51
CA LYS A 166 -13.76 -6.80 2.67
C LYS A 166 -15.14 -7.20 3.16
N ALA A 167 -16.02 -6.21 3.34
CA ALA A 167 -17.38 -6.44 3.81
C ALA A 167 -18.15 -7.33 2.82
N ILE A 168 -18.03 -7.03 1.53
CA ILE A 168 -18.69 -7.76 0.44
C ILE A 168 -18.20 -9.22 0.42
N VAL A 169 -16.89 -9.47 0.48
CA VAL A 169 -16.36 -10.84 0.50
C VAL A 169 -16.79 -11.58 1.76
N LEU A 170 -16.90 -10.91 2.91
CA LEU A 170 -17.40 -11.53 4.14
C LEU A 170 -18.86 -11.95 4.02
N VAL A 171 -19.70 -11.05 3.49
CA VAL A 171 -21.12 -11.35 3.26
C VAL A 171 -21.26 -12.50 2.28
N PHE A 172 -20.51 -12.48 1.16
CA PHE A 172 -20.51 -13.60 0.22
C PHE A 172 -20.01 -14.90 0.83
N GLN A 173 -18.97 -14.87 1.67
CA GLN A 173 -18.53 -16.05 2.40
C GLN A 173 -19.67 -16.65 3.24
N ALA A 174 -20.34 -15.82 4.04
CA ALA A 174 -21.45 -16.28 4.87
C ALA A 174 -22.61 -16.84 4.02
N LEU A 175 -22.96 -16.17 2.92
CA LEU A 175 -24.00 -16.65 2.00
C LEU A 175 -23.62 -17.98 1.34
N LEU A 176 -22.38 -18.13 0.88
CA LEU A 176 -21.91 -19.36 0.24
C LEU A 176 -21.86 -20.52 1.24
N GLU A 177 -21.50 -20.28 2.51
CA GLU A 177 -21.55 -21.31 3.55
C GLU A 177 -22.99 -21.74 3.89
N ILE A 178 -23.97 -20.84 3.79
CA ILE A 178 -25.40 -21.17 3.97
C ILE A 178 -25.94 -21.96 2.77
N VAL A 179 -25.60 -21.53 1.55
CA VAL A 179 -26.18 -22.09 0.31
C VAL A 179 -25.48 -23.38 -0.13
N MET A 180 -24.15 -23.46 0.00
CA MET A 180 -23.35 -24.56 -0.55
C MET A 180 -22.87 -25.51 0.55
N THR A 181 -23.66 -26.55 0.80
CA THR A 181 -23.29 -27.64 1.71
C THR A 181 -22.33 -28.66 1.08
N GLN A 182 -22.11 -28.60 -0.24
CA GLN A 182 -21.38 -29.61 -1.02
C GLN A 182 -19.84 -29.51 -0.96
N GLY A 183 -19.29 -29.07 0.18
CA GLY A 183 -17.87 -29.11 0.46
C GLY A 183 -17.06 -27.84 0.09
N PRO A 184 -15.81 -27.75 0.56
CA PRO A 184 -14.99 -26.53 0.51
C PRO A 184 -14.60 -26.12 -0.92
N MET A 185 -14.47 -27.08 -1.83
CA MET A 185 -14.08 -26.81 -3.22
C MET A 185 -15.13 -25.95 -3.93
N SER A 186 -16.42 -26.29 -3.79
CA SER A 186 -17.54 -25.57 -4.40
C SER A 186 -17.63 -24.13 -3.92
N VAL A 187 -17.36 -23.89 -2.62
CA VAL A 187 -17.34 -22.53 -2.04
C VAL A 187 -16.20 -21.70 -2.66
N VAL A 188 -15.00 -22.27 -2.75
CA VAL A 188 -13.84 -21.58 -3.32
C VAL A 188 -14.03 -21.30 -4.81
N THR A 189 -14.51 -22.28 -5.59
CA THR A 189 -14.81 -22.08 -7.01
C THR A 189 -15.86 -20.98 -7.22
N SER A 190 -16.88 -20.90 -6.36
CA SER A 190 -17.90 -19.85 -6.42
C SER A 190 -17.33 -18.46 -6.12
N HIS A 191 -16.42 -18.34 -5.15
CA HIS A 191 -15.68 -17.09 -4.93
C HIS A 191 -14.87 -16.68 -6.15
N MET A 192 -14.18 -17.63 -6.79
CA MET A 192 -13.41 -17.34 -8.00
C MET A 192 -14.32 -16.89 -9.16
N LEU A 193 -15.52 -17.48 -9.28
CA LEU A 193 -16.51 -17.10 -10.29
C LEU A 193 -17.05 -15.70 -10.05
N ILE A 194 -17.48 -15.39 -8.83
CA ILE A 194 -17.95 -14.05 -8.45
C ILE A 194 -16.87 -13.02 -8.76
N MET A 195 -15.63 -13.29 -8.35
CA MET A 195 -14.49 -12.40 -8.60
C MET A 195 -14.26 -12.19 -10.11
N PHE A 196 -14.35 -13.24 -10.94
CA PHE A 196 -14.25 -13.12 -12.39
C PHE A 196 -15.36 -12.26 -13.00
N LEU A 197 -16.61 -12.41 -12.53
CA LEU A 197 -17.74 -11.59 -12.97
C LEU A 197 -17.54 -10.11 -12.61
N PHE A 198 -17.14 -9.81 -11.38
CA PHE A 198 -16.83 -8.43 -10.96
C PHE A 198 -15.71 -7.81 -11.80
N THR A 199 -14.63 -8.55 -12.07
CA THR A 199 -13.56 -8.08 -12.94
C THR A 199 -14.07 -7.83 -14.37
N SER A 200 -14.89 -8.73 -14.91
CA SER A 200 -15.45 -8.57 -16.27
C SER A 200 -16.29 -7.29 -16.39
N ILE A 201 -17.16 -7.02 -15.42
CA ILE A 201 -17.98 -5.79 -15.38
C ILE A 201 -17.07 -4.57 -15.24
N ALA A 202 -16.08 -4.60 -14.34
CA ALA A 202 -15.13 -3.50 -14.17
C ALA A 202 -14.33 -3.21 -15.45
N THR A 203 -13.92 -4.26 -16.19
CA THR A 203 -13.27 -4.12 -17.49
C THR A 203 -14.20 -3.46 -18.51
N ILE A 204 -15.45 -3.91 -18.64
CA ILE A 204 -16.40 -3.30 -19.59
C ILE A 204 -16.64 -1.83 -19.28
N VAL A 205 -16.85 -1.49 -18.00
CA VAL A 205 -17.06 -0.09 -17.56
C VAL A 205 -15.82 0.75 -17.83
N TRP A 206 -14.62 0.22 -17.54
CA TRP A 206 -13.35 0.90 -17.83
C TRP A 206 -13.18 1.19 -19.32
N PHE A 207 -13.39 0.21 -20.19
CA PHE A 207 -13.27 0.38 -21.64
C PHE A 207 -14.28 1.39 -22.19
N LYS A 208 -15.52 1.35 -21.71
CA LYS A 208 -16.54 2.33 -22.10
C LYS A 208 -16.12 3.75 -21.72
N GLN A 209 -15.59 3.95 -20.51
CA GLN A 209 -15.22 5.28 -20.04
C GLN A 209 -13.93 5.79 -20.70
N PHE A 210 -12.90 4.95 -20.82
CA PHE A 210 -11.56 5.38 -21.24
C PHE A 210 -11.27 5.27 -22.73
N ILE A 211 -12.04 4.47 -23.49
CA ILE A 211 -11.82 4.32 -24.94
C ILE A 211 -12.91 5.02 -25.73
N LEU A 212 -14.18 4.89 -25.31
CA LEU A 212 -15.29 5.44 -26.09
C LEU A 212 -15.56 6.92 -25.78
N ALA A 213 -15.33 7.39 -24.55
CA ALA A 213 -15.60 8.78 -24.21
C ALA A 213 -14.58 9.77 -24.82
N ASP A 214 -13.35 9.32 -25.11
CA ASP A 214 -12.31 10.14 -25.74
C ASP A 214 -12.29 10.06 -27.28
N GLY A 215 -13.19 9.29 -27.90
CA GLY A 215 -13.34 9.17 -29.35
C GLY A 215 -13.74 10.46 -30.08
N VAL A 216 -13.68 11.62 -29.40
CA VAL A 216 -14.03 12.94 -29.95
C VAL A 216 -12.81 13.76 -30.35
N ASP A 217 -11.59 13.49 -29.85
CA ASP A 217 -10.39 14.29 -30.21
C ASP A 217 -9.10 13.45 -30.27
N VAL A 218 -9.03 12.44 -31.14
CA VAL A 218 -7.75 11.76 -31.43
C VAL A 218 -6.99 12.57 -32.47
N GLU A 219 -6.08 13.45 -32.04
CA GLU A 219 -5.06 14.00 -32.95
C GLU A 219 -4.22 12.83 -33.52
N PRO A 220 -4.03 12.74 -34.85
CA PRO A 220 -3.36 11.61 -35.48
C PRO A 220 -1.91 11.47 -34.97
N ILE A 221 -1.59 10.24 -34.56
CA ILE A 221 -0.29 9.76 -34.02
C ILE A 221 0.92 10.14 -34.90
N GLY A 222 0.70 10.55 -36.16
CA GLY A 222 1.74 10.99 -37.09
C GLY A 222 2.59 12.20 -36.64
N LYS A 223 2.14 13.00 -35.66
CA LYS A 223 2.93 14.16 -35.17
C LYS A 223 3.96 13.83 -34.08
N ILE A 224 3.84 12.71 -33.37
CA ILE A 224 4.69 12.41 -32.19
C ILE A 224 5.98 11.65 -32.56
N VAL A 225 6.01 10.99 -33.72
CA VAL A 225 7.20 10.27 -34.21
C VAL A 225 8.22 11.22 -34.89
N GLY A 226 7.85 12.47 -35.15
CA GLY A 226 8.66 13.46 -35.87
C GLY A 226 10.02 13.85 -35.27
N PRO A 227 10.26 13.88 -33.94
CA PRO A 227 11.55 14.38 -33.43
C PRO A 227 12.59 13.30 -33.08
N MET A 228 12.23 12.01 -32.97
CA MET A 228 13.19 10.99 -32.51
C MET A 228 14.16 10.49 -33.59
N CYS A 229 13.93 10.79 -34.87
CA CYS A 229 14.89 10.50 -35.94
C CYS A 229 15.95 11.59 -36.18
N ALA A 230 15.94 12.68 -35.41
CA ALA A 230 16.89 13.80 -35.57
C ALA A 230 18.16 13.71 -34.69
N PHE A 231 18.49 12.55 -34.12
CA PHE A 231 19.73 12.32 -33.35
C PHE A 231 20.85 11.65 -34.17
N GLY A 232 20.85 11.87 -35.49
CA GLY A 232 21.79 11.28 -36.43
C GLY A 232 22.27 12.24 -37.50
N LYS A 233 22.52 13.52 -37.16
CA LYS A 233 23.24 14.42 -38.06
C LYS A 233 24.74 14.33 -37.76
N SER A 234 25.42 13.63 -38.66
CA SER A 234 26.86 13.51 -38.81
C SER A 234 27.57 14.85 -38.60
N VAL A 235 28.52 14.87 -37.66
CA VAL A 235 29.57 15.88 -37.57
C VAL A 235 30.42 15.78 -38.83
N SER A 236 30.24 16.72 -39.75
CA SER A 236 31.16 16.96 -40.85
C SER A 236 32.43 17.60 -40.29
N LEU A 237 33.54 16.86 -40.36
CA LEU A 237 34.89 17.35 -40.10
C LEU A 237 35.21 18.46 -41.10
N GLU A 238 35.36 19.70 -40.62
CA GLU A 238 36.13 20.72 -41.34
C GLU A 238 37.60 20.60 -40.93
N SER A 239 38.41 20.35 -41.96
CA SER A 239 39.86 20.43 -41.96
C SER A 239 40.27 21.90 -41.88
N GLY A 240 40.94 22.29 -40.79
CA GLY A 240 41.49 23.63 -40.62
C GLY A 240 42.77 23.57 -39.78
N SER A 241 43.90 23.67 -40.46
CA SER A 241 45.27 23.71 -39.91
C SER A 241 45.53 24.99 -39.11
N GLY A 242 45.99 24.87 -37.87
CA GLY A 242 46.49 25.99 -37.06
C GLY A 242 47.11 25.51 -35.73
N THR A 243 48.37 25.91 -35.54
CA THR A 243 49.36 25.52 -34.50
C THR A 243 48.92 25.85 -33.05
N PRO A 244 49.56 25.27 -32.01
CA PRO A 244 48.99 25.11 -30.67
C PRO A 244 49.48 26.16 -29.67
N CYS A 245 48.59 26.65 -28.80
CA CYS A 245 48.86 26.82 -27.37
C CYS A 245 47.64 27.42 -26.64
N THR A 246 47.53 27.08 -25.34
CA THR A 246 46.71 27.73 -24.30
C THR A 246 45.19 27.67 -24.43
N LEU A 247 44.56 26.69 -23.76
CA LEU A 247 43.47 26.94 -22.78
C LEU A 247 42.94 25.62 -22.21
N LEU A 248 43.61 25.12 -21.19
CA LEU A 248 43.07 24.14 -20.27
C LEU A 248 43.45 24.62 -18.87
N ARG A 249 42.46 24.71 -17.99
CA ARG A 249 42.52 24.94 -16.53
C ARG A 249 41.93 26.28 -16.08
N ARG A 250 40.90 26.12 -15.22
CA ARG A 250 40.45 27.00 -14.13
C ARG A 250 39.30 27.96 -14.47
N ARG A 251 38.11 27.65 -13.92
CA ARG A 251 37.63 28.32 -12.69
C ARG A 251 36.39 27.63 -12.12
N LEU A 252 36.66 26.77 -11.15
CA LEU A 252 35.81 26.54 -9.99
C LEU A 252 36.45 27.30 -8.81
N SER A 253 35.57 27.91 -8.02
CA SER A 253 35.68 28.42 -6.64
C SER A 253 36.30 29.80 -6.33
N SER A 254 35.53 30.51 -5.50
CA SER A 254 35.81 31.64 -4.58
C SER A 254 36.15 33.00 -5.24
N THR A 255 35.69 34.16 -4.75
CA THR A 255 35.52 34.58 -3.35
C THR A 255 34.67 35.87 -3.29
N ASN A 256 34.07 36.11 -2.11
CA ASN A 256 33.73 37.40 -1.50
C ASN A 256 32.48 38.19 -1.96
N SER A 257 31.52 38.16 -1.03
CA SER A 257 30.67 39.26 -0.58
C SER A 257 31.34 40.64 -0.58
N MET A 258 30.50 41.66 -0.77
CA MET A 258 30.72 43.09 -0.47
C MET A 258 30.96 44.01 -1.68
N GLU A 259 30.09 43.98 -2.71
CA GLU A 259 29.92 45.14 -3.62
C GLU A 259 28.63 45.12 -4.47
N LEU A 260 27.50 44.70 -3.90
CA LEU A 260 26.19 44.82 -4.58
C LEU A 260 25.08 45.32 -3.65
N GLN A 261 25.43 46.32 -2.83
CA GLN A 261 24.50 47.00 -1.90
C GLN A 261 24.54 48.53 -2.07
N LYS A 262 24.86 49.01 -3.28
CA LYS A 262 24.97 50.46 -3.57
C LYS A 262 24.38 50.92 -4.91
N LEU A 263 23.48 50.14 -5.50
CA LEU A 263 22.67 50.54 -6.66
C LEU A 263 21.16 50.33 -6.42
N GLN A 264 20.73 50.50 -5.17
CA GLN A 264 19.33 50.34 -4.75
C GLN A 264 18.81 51.51 -3.91
N SER A 265 19.26 52.73 -4.21
CA SER A 265 18.71 53.93 -3.59
C SER A 265 18.81 55.11 -4.56
N ALA A 266 17.65 55.74 -4.80
CA ALA A 266 17.38 56.94 -5.59
C ALA A 266 17.20 56.71 -7.10
N ASP A 267 15.95 56.49 -7.54
CA ASP A 267 15.08 57.61 -7.97
C ASP A 267 13.62 57.13 -8.20
N LEU A 268 12.68 57.93 -7.69
CA LEU A 268 11.33 58.29 -8.20
C LEU A 268 10.46 57.20 -8.88
N THR A 269 9.16 57.02 -8.60
CA THR A 269 8.10 57.98 -8.27
C THR A 269 6.88 57.20 -7.75
N ALA A 270 6.07 57.88 -6.95
CA ALA A 270 4.72 57.46 -6.61
C ALA A 270 3.90 57.20 -7.87
N ASP A 271 3.46 55.95 -8.05
CA ASP A 271 2.29 55.66 -8.86
C ASP A 271 1.37 54.73 -8.06
N SER A 272 0.22 55.27 -7.72
CA SER A 272 -0.87 54.61 -7.02
C SER A 272 -1.54 53.61 -7.96
N GLY A 273 -0.90 52.46 -8.16
CA GLY A 273 -1.41 51.34 -8.97
C GLY A 273 -1.78 50.16 -8.08
N THR A 274 -3.07 49.81 -8.09
CA THR A 274 -3.69 48.53 -7.67
C THR A 274 -2.72 47.46 -7.17
N GLY A 275 -2.61 47.33 -5.84
CA GLY A 275 -1.73 46.38 -5.16
C GLY A 275 -2.08 44.92 -5.49
N SER A 276 -1.31 44.32 -6.40
CA SER A 276 -1.19 42.87 -6.50
C SER A 276 -0.44 42.37 -5.26
N SER A 277 -1.17 41.78 -4.32
CA SER A 277 -0.57 41.08 -3.16
C SER A 277 0.58 40.19 -3.63
N PRO A 278 1.77 40.23 -3.01
CA PRO A 278 2.90 39.40 -3.41
C PRO A 278 2.46 37.94 -3.39
N ALA A 279 2.52 37.28 -4.54
CA ALA A 279 2.14 35.88 -4.68
C ALA A 279 3.01 35.07 -3.71
N ASN A 280 2.38 34.50 -2.67
CA ASN A 280 3.09 33.63 -1.74
C ASN A 280 3.77 32.52 -2.54
N PRO A 281 5.09 32.36 -2.44
CA PRO A 281 5.82 31.39 -3.25
C PRO A 281 5.23 29.99 -3.02
N GLU A 282 5.01 29.25 -4.10
CA GLU A 282 4.47 27.90 -4.00
C GLU A 282 5.36 27.05 -3.07
N PRO A 283 4.77 26.26 -2.14
CA PRO A 283 5.57 25.47 -1.22
C PRO A 283 6.42 24.45 -1.97
N THR A 284 7.71 24.43 -1.63
CA THR A 284 8.63 23.42 -2.13
C THR A 284 8.19 22.02 -1.68
N PHE A 285 8.59 21.00 -2.44
CA PHE A 285 8.32 19.60 -2.10
C PHE A 285 8.74 19.26 -0.66
N PHE A 286 9.91 19.71 -0.22
CA PHE A 286 10.41 19.47 1.14
C PHE A 286 9.56 20.12 2.23
N ASN A 287 8.98 21.29 1.97
CA ASN A 287 8.03 21.90 2.89
C ASN A 287 6.78 21.03 3.04
N VAL A 288 6.21 20.56 1.93
CA VAL A 288 5.04 19.65 1.95
C VAL A 288 5.35 18.32 2.65
N LEU A 289 6.54 17.77 2.41
CA LEU A 289 7.00 16.55 3.05
C LEU A 289 7.17 16.72 4.56
N SER A 290 7.83 17.80 5.00
CA SER A 290 8.03 18.10 6.43
C SER A 290 6.69 18.24 7.17
N MET A 291 5.74 18.94 6.55
CA MET A 291 4.37 19.12 7.07
C MET A 291 3.60 17.79 7.18
N SER A 292 3.87 16.86 6.27
CA SER A 292 3.22 15.54 6.21
C SER A 292 4.02 14.43 6.91
N PHE A 293 5.17 14.74 7.50
CA PHE A 293 6.11 13.74 8.00
C PHE A 293 5.52 12.92 9.16
N SER A 294 4.92 13.58 10.15
CA SER A 294 4.29 12.89 11.29
C SER A 294 3.19 11.90 10.84
N PRO A 295 2.18 12.30 10.05
CA PRO A 295 1.16 11.35 9.59
C PRO A 295 1.70 10.30 8.60
N MET A 296 2.73 10.62 7.81
CA MET A 296 3.44 9.63 7.00
C MET A 296 4.07 8.55 7.88
N MET A 297 4.75 8.93 8.97
CA MET A 297 5.33 7.98 9.91
C MET A 297 4.26 7.13 10.62
N MET A 298 3.07 7.66 10.91
CA MET A 298 1.96 6.85 11.43
C MET A 298 1.59 5.71 10.45
N CYS A 299 1.57 5.98 9.14
CA CYS A 299 1.36 4.94 8.12
C CYS A 299 2.47 3.88 8.17
N LEU A 300 3.73 4.35 8.25
CA LEU A 300 4.93 3.51 8.25
C LEU A 300 5.07 2.64 9.50
N PHE A 301 4.50 3.02 10.65
CA PHE A 301 4.47 2.14 11.83
C PHE A 301 3.22 1.26 11.86
N GLY A 302 2.04 1.79 11.51
CA GLY A 302 0.77 1.06 11.59
C GLY A 302 0.70 -0.13 10.63
N TRP A 303 1.09 0.04 9.37
CA TRP A 303 1.01 -1.05 8.39
C TRP A 303 1.91 -2.24 8.73
N PRO A 304 3.23 -2.05 8.91
CA PRO A 304 4.15 -3.14 9.26
C PRO A 304 3.71 -3.90 10.50
N GLN A 305 3.28 -3.21 11.55
CA GLN A 305 2.82 -3.85 12.77
C GLN A 305 1.71 -4.87 12.46
N LYS A 306 0.66 -4.47 11.74
CA LYS A 306 -0.44 -5.38 11.35
C LYS A 306 0.06 -6.56 10.52
N LYS A 307 0.97 -6.32 9.58
CA LYS A 307 1.46 -7.31 8.61
C LYS A 307 2.51 -8.26 9.17
N LEU A 308 3.20 -7.88 10.23
CA LEU A 308 4.12 -8.75 10.96
C LEU A 308 3.36 -9.90 11.61
N TYR A 309 2.17 -9.66 12.17
CA TYR A 309 1.43 -10.68 12.92
C TYR A 309 0.42 -11.47 12.09
N THR A 310 -0.22 -10.81 11.13
CA THR A 310 -1.42 -11.36 10.47
C THR A 310 -1.10 -11.88 9.06
N PRO A 311 -1.63 -13.06 8.67
CA PRO A 311 -2.47 -13.97 9.45
C PRO A 311 -1.71 -15.10 10.16
N TRP A 312 -0.44 -15.38 9.88
CA TRP A 312 0.18 -16.65 10.30
C TRP A 312 0.69 -16.69 11.75
N ILE A 313 1.09 -15.56 12.38
CA ILE A 313 1.47 -15.58 13.80
C ILE A 313 0.20 -15.59 14.65
N LEU A 314 -0.63 -14.57 14.49
CA LEU A 314 -1.94 -14.49 15.10
C LEU A 314 -3.00 -14.64 14.01
N PRO A 315 -4.01 -15.51 14.18
CA PRO A 315 -4.28 -16.37 15.36
C PRO A 315 -3.59 -17.75 15.37
N TYR A 316 -3.00 -18.16 14.25
CA TYR A 316 -2.70 -19.57 13.99
C TYR A 316 -1.64 -20.19 14.92
N ALA A 317 -0.68 -19.41 15.42
CA ALA A 317 0.32 -19.94 16.35
C ALA A 317 -0.23 -20.26 17.75
N PHE A 318 -1.43 -19.77 18.10
CA PHE A 318 -2.03 -19.99 19.43
C PHE A 318 -3.31 -20.80 19.41
N VAL A 319 -4.03 -20.85 18.28
CA VAL A 319 -5.37 -21.42 18.21
C VAL A 319 -5.50 -22.34 17.01
N ASP A 320 -6.15 -23.49 17.22
CA ASP A 320 -6.45 -24.46 16.17
C ASP A 320 -7.05 -23.81 14.92
N ARG A 321 -6.73 -24.36 13.75
CA ARG A 321 -7.12 -23.83 12.43
C ARG A 321 -8.61 -23.47 12.31
N ASN A 322 -9.51 -24.35 12.76
CA ASN A 322 -10.96 -24.11 12.67
C ASN A 322 -11.41 -22.91 13.53
N LYS A 323 -10.78 -22.75 14.69
CA LYS A 323 -11.03 -21.65 15.61
C LYS A 323 -10.40 -20.35 15.09
N SER A 324 -9.22 -20.44 14.48
CA SER A 324 -8.52 -19.36 13.79
C SER A 324 -9.31 -18.80 12.60
N ALA A 325 -10.01 -19.64 11.85
CA ALA A 325 -10.89 -19.18 10.78
C ALA A 325 -12.00 -18.23 11.29
N LYS A 326 -12.62 -18.55 12.44
CA LYS A 326 -13.61 -17.67 13.09
C LYS A 326 -13.00 -16.35 13.53
N LEU A 327 -11.77 -16.37 14.05
CA LEU A 327 -11.05 -15.16 14.45
C LEU A 327 -10.69 -14.26 13.26
N ASN A 328 -10.38 -14.84 12.10
CA ASN A 328 -10.15 -14.08 10.86
C ASN A 328 -11.42 -13.34 10.41
N ILE A 329 -12.60 -13.92 10.60
CA ILE A 329 -13.88 -13.24 10.32
C ILE A 329 -14.06 -12.03 11.26
N VAL A 330 -13.81 -12.20 12.55
CA VAL A 330 -13.87 -11.11 13.55
C VAL A 330 -12.88 -10.00 13.19
N LEU A 331 -11.65 -10.36 12.81
CA LEU A 331 -10.64 -9.42 12.35
C LEU A 331 -11.12 -8.59 11.17
N LEU A 332 -11.77 -9.24 10.21
CA LEU A 332 -12.27 -8.55 9.04
C LEU A 332 -13.35 -7.53 9.39
N SER A 333 -14.25 -7.89 10.30
CA SER A 333 -15.26 -6.98 10.85
C SER A 333 -14.61 -5.78 11.54
N ILE A 334 -13.56 -5.99 12.33
CA ILE A 334 -12.78 -4.91 12.98
C ILE A 334 -12.12 -4.00 11.94
N ALA A 335 -11.54 -4.60 10.89
CA ALA A 335 -10.87 -3.86 9.82
C ALA A 335 -11.83 -2.99 9.00
N ILE A 336 -13.15 -3.22 9.07
CA ILE A 336 -14.19 -2.41 8.45
C ILE A 336 -14.77 -1.41 9.45
N SER A 337 -15.04 -1.84 10.68
CA SER A 337 -15.68 -1.01 11.71
C SER A 337 -14.81 0.18 12.10
N ILE A 338 -13.52 -0.03 12.35
CA ILE A 338 -12.61 1.04 12.78
C ILE A 338 -12.54 2.17 11.75
N PRO A 339 -12.27 1.91 10.45
CA PRO A 339 -12.26 2.99 9.49
C PRO A 339 -13.61 3.67 9.27
N THR A 340 -14.71 2.92 9.41
CA THR A 340 -16.07 3.48 9.31
C THR A 340 -16.33 4.45 10.46
N VAL A 341 -15.94 4.08 11.69
CA VAL A 341 -16.00 4.96 12.86
C VAL A 341 -15.12 6.20 12.67
N ILE A 342 -13.88 6.02 12.19
CA ILE A 342 -12.98 7.16 11.89
C ILE A 342 -13.62 8.09 10.85
N TYR A 343 -14.21 7.55 9.78
CA TYR A 343 -14.90 8.34 8.77
C TYR A 343 -16.07 9.11 9.36
N PHE A 344 -16.89 8.46 10.19
CA PHE A 344 -17.99 9.10 10.91
C PHE A 344 -17.46 10.25 11.78
N ILE A 345 -16.43 10.03 12.61
CA ILE A 345 -15.80 11.07 13.45
C ILE A 345 -15.33 12.26 12.60
N ILE A 346 -14.73 12.03 11.44
CA ILE A 346 -14.27 13.09 10.53
C ILE A 346 -15.41 13.92 9.97
N GLN A 347 -16.61 13.33 9.80
CA GLN A 347 -17.78 14.11 9.39
C GLN A 347 -18.27 15.05 10.49
N PHE A 348 -18.18 14.64 11.76
CA PHE A 348 -18.55 15.50 12.90
C PHE A 348 -17.43 16.44 13.35
N SER A 349 -16.19 16.20 12.90
CA SER A 349 -15.01 16.98 13.28
C SER A 349 -14.29 17.55 12.06
N PRO A 350 -14.79 18.65 11.46
CA PRO A 350 -14.17 19.29 10.29
C PRO A 350 -12.69 19.65 10.51
N LYS A 351 -12.30 19.95 11.76
CA LYS A 351 -10.91 20.22 12.17
C LYS A 351 -9.93 19.09 11.82
N LEU A 352 -10.39 17.83 11.71
CA LEU A 352 -9.53 16.71 11.31
C LEU A 352 -9.20 16.72 9.80
N LYS A 353 -10.01 17.40 8.98
CA LYS A 353 -9.79 17.62 7.55
C LYS A 353 -8.85 18.80 7.29
N GLU A 354 -8.69 19.68 8.28
CA GLU A 354 -7.77 20.81 8.24
C GLU A 354 -6.34 20.34 8.50
N ARG A 355 -5.38 21.19 8.15
CA ARG A 355 -3.96 20.91 8.33
C ARG A 355 -3.62 20.80 9.82
N TRP A 356 -2.80 19.80 10.16
CA TRP A 356 -2.39 19.56 11.54
C TRP A 356 -1.22 20.48 11.90
N THR A 357 -1.51 21.70 12.38
CA THR A 357 -0.50 22.74 12.62
C THR A 357 0.03 22.76 14.04
N SER A 358 -0.71 22.21 15.01
CA SER A 358 -0.37 22.35 16.43
C SER A 358 -0.28 20.97 17.10
N CYS A 359 0.96 20.52 17.32
CA CYS A 359 1.27 19.42 18.23
C CYS A 359 1.14 19.91 19.69
N PRO A 360 0.60 19.16 20.66
CA PRO A 360 0.11 17.77 20.58
C PRO A 360 -1.43 17.61 20.44
N PHE A 361 -2.23 18.68 20.52
CA PHE A 361 -3.67 18.59 20.83
C PHE A 361 -4.62 18.27 19.65
N GLN A 362 -4.10 18.04 18.45
CA GLN A 362 -4.92 17.68 17.28
C GLN A 362 -4.86 16.16 17.01
N ALA A 363 -5.03 15.75 15.75
CA ALA A 363 -5.00 14.36 15.32
C ALA A 363 -3.65 13.64 15.57
N HIS A 364 -2.58 14.37 15.94
CA HIS A 364 -1.32 13.77 16.40
C HIS A 364 -1.50 12.87 17.64
N LEU A 365 -2.57 13.04 18.42
CA LEU A 365 -2.93 12.10 19.50
C LEU A 365 -3.14 10.67 19.02
N ALA A 366 -3.37 10.44 17.72
CA ALA A 366 -3.43 9.11 17.14
C ALA A 366 -2.14 8.28 17.37
N TRP A 367 -1.00 8.93 17.63
CA TRP A 367 0.24 8.24 18.03
C TRP A 367 0.10 7.42 19.31
N LEU A 368 -0.84 7.75 20.19
CA LEU A 368 -1.08 6.97 21.40
C LEU A 368 -1.53 5.54 21.09
N PHE A 369 -2.12 5.29 19.91
CA PHE A 369 -2.45 3.95 19.44
C PHE A 369 -1.22 3.11 19.06
N LEU A 370 -0.02 3.68 18.97
CA LEU A 370 1.20 2.89 18.85
C LEU A 370 1.52 2.14 20.15
N ILE A 371 1.19 2.72 21.32
CA ILE A 371 1.55 2.18 22.64
C ILE A 371 0.96 0.77 22.85
N PRO A 372 -0.37 0.53 22.68
CA PRO A 372 -0.91 -0.82 22.80
C PRO A 372 -0.25 -1.82 21.85
N GLY A 373 0.10 -1.36 20.65
CA GLY A 373 0.83 -2.15 19.66
C GLY A 373 2.18 -2.65 20.17
N LEU A 374 3.00 -1.72 20.65
CA LEU A 374 4.33 -2.00 21.22
C LEU A 374 4.24 -2.85 22.49
N CYS A 375 3.22 -2.66 23.33
CA CYS A 375 2.99 -3.47 24.53
C CYS A 375 2.58 -4.91 24.20
N CYS A 376 1.84 -5.14 23.13
CA CYS A 376 1.40 -6.48 22.73
C CYS A 376 2.53 -7.32 22.12
N MET A 377 3.52 -6.70 21.46
CA MET A 377 4.65 -7.43 20.83
C MET A 377 5.38 -8.36 21.81
N PRO A 378 5.90 -7.89 22.97
CA PRO A 378 6.61 -8.76 23.90
C PRO A 378 5.70 -9.85 24.49
N LEU A 379 4.40 -9.60 24.64
CA LEU A 379 3.45 -10.61 25.12
C LEU A 379 3.31 -11.76 24.11
N VAL A 380 3.14 -11.45 22.83
CA VAL A 380 3.05 -12.43 21.73
C VAL A 380 4.33 -13.25 21.67
N PHE A 381 5.50 -12.60 21.56
CA PHE A 381 6.76 -13.30 21.41
C PHE A 381 7.13 -14.11 22.67
N THR A 382 6.87 -13.60 23.87
CA THR A 382 7.11 -14.39 25.10
C THR A 382 6.21 -15.63 25.14
N ALA A 383 4.94 -15.50 24.75
CA ALA A 383 4.06 -16.67 24.70
C ALA A 383 4.52 -17.71 23.67
N LEU A 384 5.06 -17.28 22.52
CA LEU A 384 5.57 -18.20 21.49
C LEU A 384 6.87 -18.92 21.88
N HIS A 385 7.77 -18.26 22.60
CA HIS A 385 9.08 -18.83 22.95
C HIS A 385 9.06 -19.66 24.23
N TYR A 386 8.01 -19.56 25.06
CA TYR A 386 7.90 -20.26 26.34
C TYR A 386 6.60 -21.07 26.43
N PRO A 387 6.49 -22.23 25.75
CA PRO A 387 5.28 -23.05 25.69
C PRO A 387 4.83 -23.64 27.04
N GLY A 388 5.67 -23.60 28.08
CA GLY A 388 5.27 -23.93 29.46
C GLY A 388 4.80 -22.74 30.30
N GLY A 389 5.00 -21.51 29.82
CA GLY A 389 4.81 -20.27 30.56
C GLY A 389 3.35 -19.90 30.78
N LYS A 390 3.10 -19.01 31.77
CA LYS A 390 1.75 -18.51 32.09
C LYS A 390 1.07 -17.84 30.88
N LEU A 391 1.83 -17.07 30.10
CA LEU A 391 1.32 -16.39 28.91
C LEU A 391 0.92 -17.36 27.79
N TYR A 392 1.72 -18.40 27.54
CA TYR A 392 1.33 -19.44 26.59
C TYR A 392 0.04 -20.10 27.02
N LYS A 393 -0.07 -20.54 28.28
CA LYS A 393 -1.30 -21.16 28.81
C LYS A 393 -2.51 -20.22 28.74
N LEU A 394 -2.30 -18.91 28.85
CA LEU A 394 -3.36 -17.90 28.75
C LEU A 394 -3.91 -17.77 27.33
N PHE A 395 -3.05 -17.88 26.31
CA PHE A 395 -3.45 -17.69 24.90
C PHE A 395 -3.73 -19.01 24.17
N HIS A 396 -3.03 -20.08 24.52
CA HIS A 396 -3.10 -21.36 23.84
C HIS A 396 -4.52 -21.93 23.93
N ASN A 397 -5.10 -22.17 22.75
CA ASN A 397 -6.45 -22.66 22.55
C ASN A 397 -7.59 -21.82 23.18
N ASN A 398 -7.29 -20.60 23.67
CA ASN A 398 -8.26 -19.67 24.24
C ASN A 398 -8.63 -18.58 23.23
N GLN A 399 -9.73 -18.79 22.51
CA GLN A 399 -10.18 -17.89 21.46
C GLN A 399 -10.46 -16.47 21.95
N GLY A 400 -11.04 -16.32 23.15
CA GLY A 400 -11.41 -15.00 23.68
C GLY A 400 -10.18 -14.13 23.97
N ASN A 401 -9.17 -14.71 24.63
CA ASN A 401 -7.94 -13.99 24.94
C ASN A 401 -7.15 -13.64 23.68
N VAL A 402 -7.05 -14.57 22.72
CA VAL A 402 -6.41 -14.30 21.43
C VAL A 402 -7.20 -13.24 20.64
N ALA A 403 -8.53 -13.30 20.62
CA ALA A 403 -9.37 -12.29 19.98
C ALA A 403 -9.15 -10.90 20.57
N MET A 404 -9.08 -10.78 21.90
CA MET A 404 -8.82 -9.51 22.58
C MET A 404 -7.43 -8.96 22.27
N LEU A 405 -6.40 -9.81 22.35
CA LEU A 405 -5.03 -9.45 21.97
C LEU A 405 -4.99 -8.96 20.51
N TYR A 406 -5.70 -9.65 19.63
CA TYR A 406 -5.76 -9.33 18.21
C TYR A 406 -6.53 -8.04 17.93
N LEU A 407 -7.63 -7.79 18.64
CA LEU A 407 -8.38 -6.54 18.59
C LEU A 407 -7.53 -5.36 19.03
N VAL A 408 -6.82 -5.47 20.16
CA VAL A 408 -5.95 -4.40 20.66
C VAL A 408 -4.80 -4.16 19.67
N LEU A 409 -4.10 -5.20 19.25
CA LEU A 409 -2.92 -5.10 18.38
C LEU A 409 -3.25 -4.61 16.97
N ILE A 410 -4.23 -5.22 16.31
CA ILE A 410 -4.59 -4.89 14.93
C ILE A 410 -5.51 -3.67 14.88
N GLY A 411 -6.40 -3.52 15.86
CA GLY A 411 -7.27 -2.36 15.93
C GLY A 411 -6.49 -1.07 16.12
N SER A 412 -5.54 -1.05 17.06
CA SER A 412 -4.68 0.12 17.27
C SER A 412 -3.82 0.47 16.05
N ALA A 413 -3.20 -0.54 15.42
CA ALA A 413 -2.49 -0.38 14.15
C ALA A 413 -3.39 0.15 13.01
N THR A 414 -4.66 -0.28 12.99
CA THR A 414 -5.66 0.17 12.00
C THR A 414 -6.16 1.59 12.28
N VAL A 415 -6.18 2.04 13.53
CA VAL A 415 -6.42 3.46 13.82
C VAL A 415 -5.24 4.29 13.34
N LEU A 416 -4.02 3.88 13.70
CA LEU A 416 -2.80 4.59 13.37
C LEU A 416 -2.61 4.72 11.85
N ASP A 417 -2.82 3.64 11.08
CA ASP A 417 -2.68 3.68 9.62
C ASP A 417 -3.72 4.58 8.93
N ASN A 418 -5.00 4.49 9.31
CA ASN A 418 -6.06 5.28 8.71
C ASN A 418 -5.89 6.76 9.04
N MET A 419 -5.62 7.08 10.30
CA MET A 419 -5.33 8.46 10.71
C MET A 419 -4.09 9.00 10.01
N GLY A 420 -3.05 8.19 9.83
CA GLY A 420 -1.87 8.55 9.04
C GLY A 420 -2.23 8.96 7.61
N PHE A 421 -3.00 8.15 6.88
CA PHE A 421 -3.38 8.50 5.50
C PHE A 421 -4.23 9.78 5.42
N ILE A 422 -5.16 9.93 6.36
CA ILE A 422 -5.99 11.15 6.48
C ILE A 422 -5.11 12.36 6.76
N GLY A 423 -4.13 12.24 7.66
CA GLY A 423 -3.20 13.31 7.99
C GLY A 423 -2.27 13.67 6.84
N VAL A 424 -1.77 12.71 6.07
CA VAL A 424 -0.97 12.99 4.87
C VAL A 424 -1.82 13.74 3.85
N ALA A 425 -3.07 13.34 3.64
CA ALA A 425 -3.99 14.06 2.77
C ALA A 425 -4.31 15.47 3.30
N ALA A 426 -4.52 15.65 4.60
CA ALA A 426 -4.84 16.95 5.20
C ALA A 426 -3.65 17.90 5.21
N CYS A 427 -2.47 17.43 5.63
CA CYS A 427 -1.25 18.23 5.75
C CYS A 427 -0.58 18.54 4.41
N SER A 428 -0.85 17.75 3.37
CA SER A 428 -0.34 18.02 2.03
C SER A 428 -1.16 19.07 1.27
N LYS A 429 -2.36 19.42 1.73
CA LYS A 429 -3.18 20.48 1.09
C LYS A 429 -2.60 21.86 1.32
N ILE A 430 -2.57 22.64 0.25
CA ILE A 430 -2.17 24.05 0.25
C ILE A 430 -3.34 24.84 -0.32
N ASN A 431 -3.86 25.81 0.44
CA ASN A 431 -5.03 26.61 0.07
C ASN A 431 -6.24 25.76 -0.35
N GLY A 432 -6.46 24.63 0.35
CA GLY A 432 -7.58 23.71 0.11
C GLY A 432 -7.41 22.78 -1.10
N LYS A 433 -6.30 22.86 -1.86
CA LYS A 433 -6.06 22.05 -3.06
C LYS A 433 -4.78 21.21 -2.93
N HIS A 434 -4.75 20.09 -3.64
CA HIS A 434 -3.54 19.28 -3.79
C HIS A 434 -2.76 19.78 -5.01
N ASN A 435 -1.62 20.43 -4.78
CA ASN A 435 -0.69 20.74 -5.86
C ASN A 435 0.09 19.48 -6.27
N GLU A 436 0.90 19.58 -7.31
CA GLU A 436 1.71 18.45 -7.81
C GLU A 436 2.68 17.91 -6.75
N ASN A 437 3.25 18.78 -5.92
CA ASN A 437 4.12 18.38 -4.81
C ASN A 437 3.36 17.57 -3.74
N ALA A 438 2.12 17.93 -3.43
CA ALA A 438 1.25 17.19 -2.52
C ALA A 438 0.93 15.79 -3.05
N LYS A 439 0.58 15.68 -4.33
CA LYS A 439 0.36 14.39 -4.99
C LYS A 439 1.61 13.50 -4.93
N ARG A 440 2.81 14.07 -5.15
CA ARG A 440 4.09 13.35 -5.00
C ARG A 440 4.33 12.85 -3.58
N VAL A 441 4.03 13.64 -2.54
CA VAL A 441 4.17 13.21 -1.14
C VAL A 441 3.21 12.06 -0.79
N ILE A 442 1.96 12.12 -1.27
CA ILE A 442 0.98 11.02 -1.10
C ILE A 442 1.48 9.75 -1.80
N ALA A 443 2.00 9.88 -3.03
CA ALA A 443 2.56 8.76 -3.79
C ALA A 443 3.78 8.14 -3.09
N ILE A 444 4.71 8.96 -2.60
CA ILE A 444 5.90 8.51 -1.84
C ILE A 444 5.48 7.80 -0.55
N THR A 445 4.51 8.34 0.19
CA THR A 445 3.99 7.70 1.40
C THR A 445 3.45 6.29 1.12
N THR A 446 2.66 6.17 0.04
CA THR A 446 2.08 4.90 -0.39
C THR A 446 3.16 3.91 -0.82
N PHE A 447 4.12 4.37 -1.63
CA PHE A 447 5.28 3.58 -2.05
C PHE A 447 6.09 3.06 -0.85
N LEU A 448 6.47 3.94 0.08
CA LEU A 448 7.24 3.56 1.27
C LEU A 448 6.47 2.59 2.17
N THR A 449 5.16 2.78 2.32
CA THR A 449 4.30 1.86 3.08
C THR A 449 4.27 0.48 2.42
N HIS A 450 4.15 0.40 1.09
CA HIS A 450 4.22 -0.88 0.38
C HIS A 450 5.58 -1.55 0.47
N LEU A 451 6.66 -0.78 0.33
CA LEU A 451 8.03 -1.26 0.48
C LEU A 451 8.26 -1.87 1.87
N LEU A 452 7.97 -1.09 2.91
CA LEU A 452 8.17 -1.52 4.29
C LEU A 452 7.28 -2.71 4.64
N THR A 453 6.06 -2.74 4.09
CA THR A 453 5.15 -3.88 4.23
C THR A 453 5.73 -5.14 3.59
N SER A 454 6.25 -5.07 2.37
CA SER A 454 6.89 -6.19 1.67
C SER A 454 8.04 -6.77 2.49
N PHE A 455 8.94 -5.90 3.00
CA PHE A 455 10.01 -6.33 3.89
C PHE A 455 9.49 -6.96 5.18
N THR A 456 8.48 -6.37 5.80
CA THR A 456 7.92 -6.87 7.06
C THR A 456 7.27 -8.25 6.89
N TYR A 457 6.56 -8.47 5.77
CA TYR A 457 6.03 -9.77 5.40
C TYR A 457 7.13 -10.84 5.32
N ARG A 458 8.26 -10.50 4.69
CA ARG A 458 9.41 -11.41 4.54
C ARG A 458 10.09 -11.68 5.86
N ILE A 459 10.38 -10.64 6.65
CA ILE A 459 10.96 -10.80 8.00
C ILE A 459 10.08 -11.68 8.87
N SER A 460 8.76 -11.49 8.82
CA SER A 460 7.82 -12.32 9.58
C SER A 460 7.79 -13.78 9.10
N THR A 461 7.87 -14.01 7.79
CA THR A 461 8.00 -15.36 7.23
C THR A 461 9.29 -16.02 7.72
N GLY A 462 10.41 -15.31 7.65
CA GLY A 462 11.69 -15.77 8.19
C GLY A 462 11.62 -16.08 9.68
N TYR A 463 10.99 -15.21 10.48
CA TYR A 463 10.76 -15.45 11.91
C TYR A 463 10.00 -16.75 12.16
N MET A 464 8.92 -17.01 11.43
CA MET A 464 8.15 -18.25 11.57
C MET A 464 8.97 -19.49 11.24
N LEU A 465 9.81 -19.44 10.20
CA LEU A 465 10.67 -20.55 9.83
C LEU A 465 11.69 -20.86 10.92
N VAL A 466 12.32 -19.82 11.48
CA VAL A 466 13.28 -19.95 12.59
C VAL A 466 12.58 -20.46 13.85
N TRP A 467 11.44 -19.88 14.23
CA TRP A 467 10.66 -20.30 15.39
C TRP A 467 10.22 -21.76 15.29
N ARG A 468 9.73 -22.20 14.13
CA ARG A 468 9.36 -23.61 13.90
C ARG A 468 10.55 -24.55 14.05
N LYS A 469 11.72 -24.15 13.55
CA LYS A 469 12.95 -24.96 13.62
C LYS A 469 13.43 -25.15 15.05
N TYR A 470 13.46 -24.08 15.85
CA TYR A 470 14.10 -24.10 17.17
C TYR A 470 13.15 -24.35 18.34
N VAL A 471 11.91 -23.84 18.28
CA VAL A 471 10.96 -23.90 19.41
C VAL A 471 9.90 -24.98 19.18
N ASN A 472 9.26 -25.00 18.02
CA ASN A 472 8.23 -26.00 17.72
C ASN A 472 8.80 -27.37 17.28
N GLY A 473 10.13 -27.48 17.19
CA GLY A 473 10.83 -28.72 16.88
C GLY A 473 10.86 -29.69 18.07
N HIS A 474 11.25 -30.95 17.80
CA HIS A 474 11.25 -32.02 18.81
C HIS A 474 12.17 -31.74 20.01
N VAL A 475 13.18 -30.88 19.83
CA VAL A 475 14.18 -30.56 20.84
C VAL A 475 13.70 -29.45 21.79
N ASN A 476 12.75 -28.60 21.38
CA ASN A 476 12.22 -27.45 22.12
C ASN A 476 13.28 -26.69 22.96
N ASN A 477 14.47 -26.50 22.40
CA ASN A 477 15.55 -25.76 23.04
C ASN A 477 15.68 -24.44 22.30
N ALA A 478 15.02 -23.40 22.84
CA ALA A 478 15.25 -22.04 22.36
C ALA A 478 16.76 -21.74 22.54
N PRO A 479 17.53 -21.51 21.47
CA PRO A 479 19.00 -21.41 21.52
C PRO A 479 19.50 -20.15 22.26
N THR A 480 18.57 -19.40 22.86
CA THR A 480 18.80 -18.12 23.47
C THR A 480 18.47 -18.12 24.96
N SER A 481 18.34 -19.30 25.61
CA SER A 481 18.05 -19.40 27.05
C SER A 481 19.07 -18.65 27.89
N ASP A 482 20.34 -18.70 27.49
CA ASP A 482 21.46 -18.19 28.28
C ASP A 482 21.90 -16.78 27.84
N LEU A 483 21.26 -16.23 26.81
CA LEU A 483 21.56 -14.91 26.26
C LEU A 483 20.83 -13.79 27.02
N THR A 484 21.44 -12.60 27.06
CA THR A 484 20.82 -11.38 27.57
C THR A 484 19.65 -10.93 26.68
N PRO A 485 18.66 -10.15 27.17
CA PRO A 485 17.49 -9.76 26.37
C PRO A 485 17.83 -9.09 25.03
N LEU A 486 18.91 -8.29 24.98
CA LEU A 486 19.37 -7.65 23.75
C LEU A 486 19.98 -8.65 22.77
N GLU A 487 20.78 -9.59 23.25
CA GLU A 487 21.34 -10.68 22.44
C GLU A 487 20.25 -11.61 21.92
N ARG A 488 19.21 -11.89 22.72
CA ARG A 488 18.02 -12.62 22.25
C ARG A 488 17.36 -11.88 21.10
N LEU A 489 17.06 -10.59 21.26
CA LEU A 489 16.45 -9.77 20.22
C LEU A 489 17.30 -9.74 18.95
N ALA A 490 18.61 -9.54 19.09
CA ALA A 490 19.56 -9.52 17.98
C ALA A 490 19.65 -10.89 17.27
N PHE A 491 19.67 -11.99 18.01
CA PHE A 491 19.67 -13.35 17.46
C PHE A 491 18.40 -13.59 16.65
N TRP A 492 17.22 -13.37 17.24
CA TRP A 492 15.95 -13.62 16.55
C TRP A 492 15.76 -12.70 15.36
N GLY A 493 16.15 -11.42 15.47
CA GLY A 493 16.10 -10.47 14.37
C GLY A 493 17.00 -10.87 13.20
N SER A 494 18.28 -11.14 13.47
CA SER A 494 19.27 -11.52 12.45
C SER A 494 18.94 -12.86 11.79
N MET A 495 18.52 -13.86 12.56
CA MET A 495 18.11 -15.15 12.02
C MET A 495 16.83 -15.04 11.19
N SER A 496 15.86 -14.22 11.62
CA SER A 496 14.65 -13.97 10.82
C SER A 496 15.00 -13.34 9.48
N MET A 497 15.91 -12.37 9.45
CA MET A 497 16.39 -11.76 8.20
C MET A 497 17.14 -12.75 7.31
N LYS A 498 18.03 -13.57 7.90
CA LYS A 498 18.75 -14.61 7.16
C LYS A 498 17.79 -15.59 6.49
N TYR A 499 16.84 -16.15 7.25
CA TYR A 499 15.87 -17.09 6.72
C TYR A 499 14.90 -16.44 5.74
N ALA A 500 14.58 -15.15 5.92
CA ALA A 500 13.79 -14.40 4.93
C ALA A 500 14.54 -14.24 3.60
N ALA A 501 15.86 -14.02 3.63
CA ALA A 501 16.70 -13.95 2.44
C ALA A 501 16.85 -15.32 1.78
N ASP A 502 17.09 -16.38 2.56
CA ASP A 502 17.19 -17.75 2.06
C ASP A 502 15.86 -18.22 1.45
N ASP A 503 14.72 -17.89 2.09
CA ASP A 503 13.37 -18.14 1.59
C ASP A 503 13.12 -17.44 0.25
N LEU A 504 13.52 -16.18 0.14
CA LEU A 504 13.40 -15.39 -1.08
C LEU A 504 14.27 -15.94 -2.21
N ALA A 505 15.50 -16.35 -1.92
CA ALA A 505 16.39 -16.98 -2.91
C ALA A 505 15.81 -18.32 -3.39
N GLY A 506 15.31 -19.13 -2.45
CA GLY A 506 14.65 -20.40 -2.77
C GLY A 506 13.34 -20.24 -3.54
N GLU A 507 12.68 -19.09 -3.45
CA GLU A 507 11.46 -18.78 -4.19
C GLU A 507 11.70 -18.82 -5.70
N VAL A 508 12.85 -18.31 -6.15
CA VAL A 508 13.29 -18.37 -7.56
C VAL A 508 13.50 -19.82 -8.00
N GLY A 509 13.90 -20.69 -7.09
CA GLY A 509 14.06 -22.13 -7.31
C GLY A 509 12.77 -22.96 -7.16
N GLY A 510 11.63 -22.33 -6.88
CA GLY A 510 10.36 -23.05 -6.71
C GLY A 510 10.22 -23.79 -5.37
N ASN A 511 10.83 -23.30 -4.29
CA ASN A 511 10.75 -23.92 -2.95
C ASN A 511 9.32 -24.12 -2.40
N ILE A 512 8.30 -23.52 -3.02
CA ILE A 512 6.89 -23.78 -2.70
C ILE A 512 6.52 -25.25 -2.87
N HIS A 513 7.20 -25.97 -3.78
CA HIS A 513 7.01 -27.41 -3.95
C HIS A 513 7.30 -28.20 -2.67
N ASP A 514 8.31 -27.81 -1.89
CA ASP A 514 8.68 -28.50 -0.66
C ASP A 514 7.59 -28.33 0.42
N VAL A 515 6.95 -27.16 0.43
CA VAL A 515 5.83 -26.86 1.36
C VAL A 515 4.56 -27.61 0.98
N VAL A 516 4.31 -27.80 -0.32
CA VAL A 516 3.09 -28.47 -0.82
C VAL A 516 3.20 -30.00 -0.71
N TYR A 517 4.35 -30.58 -1.05
CA TYR A 517 4.50 -32.03 -1.21
C TYR A 517 5.17 -32.74 -0.05
N ASP A 518 5.39 -32.06 1.08
CA ASP A 518 6.00 -32.65 2.29
C ASP A 518 7.30 -33.40 1.99
N LYS A 519 8.11 -32.86 1.06
CA LYS A 519 9.49 -33.32 1.00
C LYS A 519 10.09 -32.98 2.36
N PRO A 520 10.60 -33.97 3.12
CA PRO A 520 11.14 -33.72 4.45
C PRO A 520 12.10 -32.56 4.32
N ALA A 521 11.72 -31.44 4.96
CA ALA A 521 12.34 -30.14 4.77
C ALA A 521 13.84 -30.37 4.76
N MET A 522 14.45 -30.17 3.58
CA MET A 522 15.78 -30.64 3.23
C MET A 522 16.60 -30.79 4.50
N ALA A 523 16.93 -32.05 4.87
CA ALA A 523 17.97 -32.32 5.84
C ALA A 523 19.12 -31.44 5.40
N SER A 524 19.24 -30.28 6.06
CA SER A 524 20.04 -29.19 5.56
C SER A 524 21.40 -29.80 5.39
N THR A 525 21.88 -29.86 4.14
CA THR A 525 23.22 -30.35 3.84
C THR A 525 24.10 -29.81 4.94
N PRO A 526 24.68 -30.67 5.80
CA PRO A 526 25.41 -30.18 6.95
C PRO A 526 26.37 -29.13 6.38
N LEU A 527 26.23 -27.90 6.88
CA LEU A 527 27.17 -26.84 6.60
C LEU A 527 28.51 -27.40 7.06
N ASN A 528 29.23 -28.05 6.13
CA ASN A 528 30.58 -28.51 6.34
C ASN A 528 31.34 -27.25 6.72
N LYS A 529 31.71 -27.20 8.00
CA LYS A 529 32.64 -26.22 8.54
C LYS A 529 34.02 -26.47 7.96
#